data_AF-A0A1S3G2D6-F1
#
_entry.id   AF-A0A1S3G2D6-F1
#
_cell.length_a   1.000
_cell.length_b   1.000
_cell.length_c   1.000
_cell.angle_alpha   90.00
_cell.angle_beta   90.00
_cell.angle_gamma   90.00
#
_symmetry.space_group_name_H-M   'P 1'
#
loop_
_entity.id
_entity.type
_entity.pdbx_description
1 polymer ?
#
loop_
_entity_poly.entity_id
_entity_poly.type
_entity_poly.pdbx_seq_one_letter_code
_entity_poly.pdbx_strand_id
1 'polypeptide(L)'
;MALSLQEFIHSLDLRTLPRVLEIQSGIYFEGSIYEMFGNECCLSTGEVIKITGLKIKKILAEICENIEGDQSPKTFELPMNFPGLFQIMADKTPYLTMEEITRTIHIGPTRLGHPCFYCQKDVRLDNLTIKQDEPIMLSSVEEIDGEMMVNCGIVRNHQSHSFTLPLTQEGEFYECEDEHIYTLKEIVEWKIPKNRTRTVKLTDFSDKWASANPFPKDFYGTLTLKPVYEIHGVMKFRKDIVRILPSLDVEVKDITDSHDANWFLQLLSTEDLFEMAHKDFPMVAEVLEAPPRSQLSNSILQPGKTIVIHKKYQASRILASEIRSSFPKRHFLIPTSYKGKFKRRPREFPTAYDLEIAKSEKESLHVVATKAFHPLHRELSSVSIGDQFLVHHSETTEVLCEGITEVVNVLACEKLLTKSKEAARLPLYMEGGFVEVIHDKKQYQLAELCQQFRLPFNVKVSVRDLSIEEDILASTPGLQLEEDITDSYLLISDFANPGECWEIPASRWNMTVQLVHNVSKDAGSPLVRSLVEEITEEQYYMMRRYESSLLHPPPRPPKHPSVEGARLTLRTLAEERRLDLPASPKSHHVDISKKIHSNQAGLDSRVPLGYHNDSARVEKQKSKDEALQ
;
A
#
# COMPACT_ATOMS: atom_id res chain seq x y z
N MET A 1 -17.52 27.26 28.89
CA MET A 1 -17.88 28.42 28.06
C MET A 1 -18.33 27.90 26.71
N ALA A 2 -19.26 28.57 26.04
CA ALA A 2 -19.64 28.18 24.68
C ALA A 2 -18.53 28.62 23.69
N LEU A 3 -18.24 27.80 22.70
CA LEU A 3 -17.28 28.06 21.62
C LEU A 3 -17.97 27.75 20.29
N SER A 4 -17.50 28.32 19.18
CA SER A 4 -17.93 27.80 17.87
C SER A 4 -17.48 26.33 17.72
N LEU A 5 -18.27 25.52 17.01
CA LEU A 5 -17.90 24.14 16.72
C LEU A 5 -16.53 24.04 16.04
N GLN A 6 -16.25 24.98 15.14
CA GLN A 6 -14.98 25.08 14.46
C GLN A 6 -13.83 25.28 15.46
N GLU A 7 -13.89 26.26 16.35
CA GLU A 7 -12.84 26.52 17.35
C GLU A 7 -12.65 25.35 18.32
N PHE A 8 -13.74 24.69 18.73
CA PHE A 8 -13.66 23.49 19.55
C PHE A 8 -12.88 22.39 18.84
N ILE A 9 -13.22 22.09 17.58
CA ILE A 9 -12.51 21.05 16.81
C ILE A 9 -11.04 21.41 16.58
N HIS A 10 -10.70 22.69 16.34
CA HIS A 10 -9.31 23.11 16.20
C HIS A 10 -8.49 22.84 17.47
N SER A 11 -9.06 23.05 18.65
CA SER A 11 -8.38 22.87 19.94
C SER A 11 -8.46 21.45 20.52
N LEU A 12 -9.36 20.61 20.01
CA LEU A 12 -9.60 19.25 20.50
C LEU A 12 -8.34 18.36 20.37
N ASP A 13 -7.93 17.74 21.48
CA ASP A 13 -6.98 16.64 21.47
C ASP A 13 -7.72 15.33 21.16
N LEU A 14 -7.36 14.68 20.05
CA LEU A 14 -8.02 13.44 19.59
C LEU A 14 -7.87 12.28 20.58
N ARG A 15 -6.81 12.28 21.41
CA ARG A 15 -6.59 11.27 22.46
C ARG A 15 -7.62 11.37 23.59
N THR A 16 -8.27 12.52 23.71
CA THR A 16 -9.29 12.77 24.74
C THR A 16 -10.71 12.46 24.28
N LEU A 17 -10.86 11.90 23.08
CA LEU A 17 -12.14 11.36 22.63
C LEU A 17 -12.51 10.10 23.43
N PRO A 18 -13.81 9.84 23.65
CA PRO A 18 -14.96 10.64 23.18
C PRO A 18 -15.19 11.92 24.01
N ARG A 19 -15.77 12.95 23.38
CA ARG A 19 -16.18 14.22 24.03
C ARG A 19 -17.68 14.45 23.90
N VAL A 20 -18.33 14.99 24.94
CA VAL A 20 -19.78 15.25 24.94
C VAL A 20 -20.05 16.74 24.85
N LEU A 21 -20.75 17.15 23.80
CA LEU A 21 -21.07 18.54 23.50
C LEU A 21 -22.57 18.80 23.61
N GLU A 22 -22.93 19.93 24.21
CA GLU A 22 -24.30 20.47 24.21
C GLU A 22 -24.39 21.64 23.22
N ILE A 23 -25.35 21.58 22.29
CA ILE A 23 -25.64 22.67 21.35
C ILE A 23 -26.25 23.85 22.11
N GLN A 24 -25.58 25.00 22.10
CA GLN A 24 -26.05 26.20 22.80
C GLN A 24 -26.87 27.10 21.88
N SER A 25 -26.40 27.30 20.66
CA SER A 25 -27.02 28.17 19.67
C SER A 25 -26.53 27.79 18.27
N GLY A 26 -27.19 28.29 17.23
CA GLY A 26 -26.72 28.13 15.86
C GLY A 26 -27.79 28.53 14.84
N ILE A 27 -27.32 28.98 13.68
CA ILE A 27 -28.18 29.31 12.55
C ILE A 27 -27.78 28.40 11.40
N TYR A 28 -28.62 27.40 11.14
CA TYR A 28 -28.52 26.59 9.93
C TYR A 28 -29.90 26.55 9.28
N PHE A 29 -29.95 26.69 7.96
CA PHE A 29 -31.23 26.76 7.27
C PHE A 29 -31.94 25.41 7.35
N GLU A 30 -33.23 25.43 7.62
CA GLU A 30 -34.10 24.25 7.53
C GLU A 30 -34.12 23.81 6.05
N GLY A 31 -33.26 22.85 5.70
CA GLY A 31 -32.89 22.54 4.30
C GLY A 31 -31.39 22.38 4.06
N SER A 32 -30.52 23.09 4.78
CA SER A 32 -29.06 22.99 4.64
C SER A 32 -28.48 21.70 5.24
N ILE A 33 -29.28 20.97 6.03
CA ILE A 33 -28.96 19.62 6.49
C ILE A 33 -29.55 18.54 5.56
N TYR A 34 -30.49 18.90 4.68
CA TYR A 34 -31.04 17.95 3.69
C TYR A 34 -30.07 17.64 2.54
N GLU A 35 -29.07 18.49 2.31
CA GLU A 35 -28.08 18.31 1.25
C GLU A 35 -26.71 17.83 1.76
N MET A 36 -26.63 17.54 3.06
CA MET A 36 -25.50 16.84 3.64
C MET A 36 -25.73 15.32 3.59
N PHE A 37 -25.62 14.77 2.39
CA PHE A 37 -25.35 13.34 2.14
C PHE A 37 -26.51 12.38 2.50
N GLY A 38 -27.76 12.84 2.49
CA GLY A 38 -28.94 11.97 2.60
C GLY A 38 -29.28 11.49 4.02
N ASN A 39 -28.60 12.01 5.05
CA ASN A 39 -28.93 11.76 6.46
C ASN A 39 -29.54 13.03 7.07
N GLU A 40 -30.84 13.01 7.37
CA GLU A 40 -31.53 14.11 8.03
C GLU A 40 -31.07 14.25 9.49
N CYS A 41 -30.43 15.36 9.86
CA CYS A 41 -30.02 15.61 11.24
C CYS A 41 -30.31 17.04 11.71
N CYS A 42 -31.51 17.32 12.19
CA CYS A 42 -31.79 18.60 12.85
C CYS A 42 -31.06 18.68 14.21
N LEU A 43 -30.37 19.80 14.47
CA LEU A 43 -29.63 20.09 15.71
C LEU A 43 -30.30 21.21 16.53
N SER A 44 -31.17 20.87 17.47
CA SER A 44 -31.86 21.89 18.29
C SER A 44 -30.99 22.35 19.46
N THR A 45 -31.21 23.59 19.93
CA THR A 45 -30.60 24.07 21.18
C THR A 45 -30.93 23.11 22.34
N GLY A 46 -29.91 22.76 23.13
CA GLY A 46 -29.99 21.80 24.22
C GLY A 46 -29.82 20.34 23.79
N GLU A 47 -29.71 20.04 22.49
CA GLU A 47 -29.33 18.70 22.07
C GLU A 47 -27.88 18.39 22.42
N VAL A 48 -27.62 17.11 22.70
CA VAL A 48 -26.33 16.63 23.16
C VAL A 48 -25.78 15.60 22.20
N ILE A 49 -24.51 15.78 21.82
CA ILE A 49 -23.78 14.96 20.86
C ILE A 49 -22.52 14.42 21.53
N LYS A 50 -22.31 13.10 21.51
CA LYS A 50 -21.02 12.49 21.87
C LYS A 50 -20.18 12.36 20.60
N ILE A 51 -19.16 13.21 20.46
CA ILE A 51 -18.15 13.09 19.42
C ILE A 51 -17.28 11.87 19.73
N THR A 52 -17.19 10.96 18.78
CA THR A 52 -16.39 9.73 18.87
C THR A 52 -15.19 9.75 17.94
N GLY A 53 -15.19 10.58 16.90
CA GLY A 53 -14.09 10.62 15.94
C GLY A 53 -14.09 11.86 15.06
N LEU A 54 -12.95 12.09 14.42
CA LEU A 54 -12.77 13.11 13.39
C LEU A 54 -12.09 12.44 12.20
N LYS A 55 -12.77 12.36 11.06
CA LYS A 55 -12.25 11.70 9.85
C LYS A 55 -12.12 12.69 8.70
N ILE A 56 -11.10 12.51 7.87
CA ILE A 56 -10.99 13.26 6.63
C ILE A 56 -12.03 12.71 5.66
N LYS A 57 -12.98 13.55 5.27
CA LYS A 57 -14.03 13.20 4.33
C LYS A 57 -13.56 13.28 2.89
N LYS A 58 -12.89 14.38 2.58
CA LYS A 58 -12.37 14.66 1.25
C LYS A 58 -11.10 15.50 1.32
N ILE A 59 -10.33 15.42 0.25
CA ILE A 59 -9.13 16.24 0.06
C ILE A 59 -9.41 17.25 -1.04
N LEU A 60 -9.20 18.52 -0.72
CA LEU A 60 -9.08 19.57 -1.72
C LEU A 60 -7.60 19.68 -2.10
N ALA A 61 -7.28 19.57 -3.38
CA ALA A 61 -5.92 19.70 -3.89
C ALA A 61 -5.77 21.01 -4.65
N GLU A 62 -4.58 21.58 -4.54
CA GLU A 62 -4.20 22.83 -5.21
C GLU A 62 -2.82 22.63 -5.83
N ILE A 63 -2.68 22.95 -7.13
CA ILE A 63 -1.39 22.86 -7.83
C ILE A 63 -0.54 24.05 -7.40
N CYS A 64 0.67 23.79 -6.88
CA CYS A 64 1.57 24.83 -6.40
C CYS A 64 2.26 25.61 -7.53
N GLU A 65 2.26 25.06 -8.76
CA GLU A 65 2.90 25.68 -9.92
C GLU A 65 1.96 26.70 -10.57
N ASN A 66 2.41 27.95 -10.67
CA ASN A 66 1.68 28.99 -11.39
C ASN A 66 1.71 28.68 -12.89
N ILE A 67 0.57 28.32 -13.46
CA ILE A 67 0.37 28.43 -14.91
C ILE A 67 0.37 29.93 -15.21
N GLU A 68 1.36 30.41 -15.97
CA GLU A 68 1.46 31.81 -16.38
C GLU A 68 0.12 32.28 -16.99
N GLY A 69 -0.62 33.13 -16.27
CA GLY A 69 -1.77 33.85 -16.79
C GLY A 69 -3.10 33.70 -16.04
N ASP A 70 -3.24 32.79 -15.07
CA ASP A 70 -4.50 32.66 -14.30
C ASP A 70 -4.37 33.20 -12.87
N GLN A 71 -5.23 34.15 -12.52
CA GLN A 71 -5.27 34.75 -11.18
C GLN A 71 -6.03 33.79 -10.25
N SER A 72 -5.29 33.21 -9.31
CA SER A 72 -5.68 32.24 -8.28
C SER A 72 -5.45 30.77 -8.63
N PRO A 73 -4.75 30.02 -7.75
CA PRO A 73 -4.53 28.59 -7.94
C PRO A 73 -5.87 27.83 -7.84
N LYS A 74 -6.21 27.10 -8.89
CA LYS A 74 -7.48 26.38 -8.98
C LYS A 74 -7.48 25.20 -7.99
N THR A 75 -8.33 25.31 -6.97
CA THR A 75 -8.59 24.21 -6.04
C THR A 75 -9.59 23.23 -6.66
N PHE A 76 -9.35 21.93 -6.55
CA PHE A 76 -10.26 20.87 -6.99
C PHE A 76 -10.34 19.75 -5.97
N GLU A 77 -11.41 18.95 -6.02
CA GLU A 77 -11.57 17.79 -5.13
C GLU A 77 -10.77 16.60 -5.69
N LEU A 78 -9.86 16.06 -4.88
CA LEU A 78 -9.10 14.87 -5.20
C LEU A 78 -9.83 13.65 -4.61
N PRO A 79 -10.28 12.68 -5.43
CA PRO A 79 -10.98 11.50 -4.95
C PRO A 79 -10.14 10.71 -3.96
N MET A 80 -10.72 10.26 -2.84
CA MET A 80 -10.00 9.52 -1.79
C MET A 80 -9.41 8.18 -2.26
N ASN A 81 -9.96 7.62 -3.35
CA ASN A 81 -9.49 6.41 -4.01
C ASN A 81 -8.57 6.70 -5.21
N PHE A 82 -8.08 7.94 -5.36
CA PHE A 82 -7.18 8.30 -6.45
C PHE A 82 -5.88 7.47 -6.37
N PRO A 83 -5.52 6.73 -7.44
CA PRO A 83 -4.39 5.79 -7.45
C PRO A 83 -3.07 6.53 -7.76
N GLY A 84 -2.80 7.58 -6.98
CA GLY A 84 -1.58 8.37 -7.10
C GLY A 84 -0.50 7.93 -6.12
N LEU A 85 0.74 8.04 -6.57
CA LEU A 85 1.95 7.89 -5.77
C LEU A 85 2.54 9.27 -5.49
N PHE A 86 2.80 9.53 -4.21
CA PHE A 86 3.14 10.84 -3.70
C PHE A 86 4.37 10.77 -2.80
N GLN A 87 5.30 11.70 -2.97
CA GLN A 87 6.37 11.94 -2.01
C GLN A 87 5.96 13.10 -1.09
N ILE A 88 6.17 12.95 0.21
CA ILE A 88 5.83 13.99 1.19
C ILE A 88 6.95 15.04 1.22
N MET A 89 6.55 16.31 1.24
CA MET A 89 7.46 17.41 1.52
C MET A 89 7.36 17.75 3.01
N ALA A 90 8.51 17.81 3.69
CA ALA A 90 8.59 18.20 5.10
C ALA A 90 7.96 19.58 5.32
N ASP A 91 7.16 19.70 6.38
CA ASP A 91 6.59 20.97 6.80
C ASP A 91 7.72 21.89 7.30
N LYS A 92 7.75 23.11 6.76
CA LYS A 92 8.74 24.13 7.12
C LYS A 92 8.37 24.86 8.40
N THR A 93 7.12 24.71 8.86
CA THR A 93 6.64 25.37 10.07
C THR A 93 6.96 24.51 11.30
N PRO A 94 7.80 24.99 12.24
CA PRO A 94 8.17 24.20 13.40
C PRO A 94 6.98 23.99 14.34
N TYR A 95 7.06 22.92 15.11
CA TYR A 95 6.27 22.73 16.33
C TYR A 95 7.07 23.25 17.51
N LEU A 96 6.42 23.94 18.44
CA LEU A 96 7.11 24.60 19.56
C LEU A 96 7.19 23.74 20.82
N THR A 97 6.32 22.74 20.92
CA THR A 97 6.27 21.80 22.04
C THR A 97 5.95 20.39 21.57
N MET A 98 6.37 19.41 22.37
CA MET A 98 6.01 18.01 22.13
C MET A 98 4.49 17.77 22.26
N GLU A 99 3.82 18.56 23.10
CA GLU A 99 2.35 18.59 23.18
C GLU A 99 1.71 19.01 21.85
N GLU A 100 2.22 20.04 21.17
CA GLU A 100 1.68 20.47 19.87
C GLU A 100 1.79 19.34 18.84
N ILE A 101 2.94 18.65 18.79
CA ILE A 101 3.18 17.51 17.89
C ILE A 101 2.16 16.39 18.18
N THR A 102 2.09 15.93 19.42
CA THR A 102 1.23 14.78 19.78
C THR A 102 -0.27 15.07 19.65
N ARG A 103 -0.69 16.34 19.70
CA ARG A 103 -2.09 16.75 19.46
C ARG A 103 -2.44 16.85 17.97
N THR A 104 -1.45 17.11 17.12
CA THR A 104 -1.67 17.38 15.69
C THR A 104 -1.31 16.21 14.80
N ILE A 105 -0.33 15.39 15.19
CA ILE A 105 0.23 14.32 14.38
C ILE A 105 -0.12 12.98 15.01
N HIS A 106 -0.61 12.07 14.17
CA HIS A 106 -0.89 10.72 14.58
C HIS A 106 0.40 9.89 14.60
N ILE A 107 0.71 9.26 15.74
CA ILE A 107 1.82 8.32 15.87
C ILE A 107 1.27 6.91 15.61
N GLY A 108 1.54 6.38 14.42
CA GLY A 108 1.01 5.07 14.03
C GLY A 108 1.68 3.92 14.79
N PRO A 109 1.06 2.73 14.84
CA PRO A 109 1.58 1.58 15.58
C PRO A 109 2.78 0.89 14.89
N THR A 110 3.10 1.28 13.66
CA THR A 110 4.20 0.73 12.86
C THR A 110 5.26 1.80 12.62
N ARG A 111 6.51 1.38 12.37
CA ARG A 111 7.64 2.29 12.14
C ARG A 111 7.42 3.33 11.03
N LEU A 112 6.65 3.01 9.98
CA LEU A 112 6.32 3.95 8.90
C LEU A 112 5.35 5.05 9.37
N GLY A 113 4.54 4.76 10.39
CA GLY A 113 3.65 5.70 11.06
C GLY A 113 4.34 6.52 12.16
N HIS A 114 5.61 6.24 12.48
CA HIS A 114 6.35 7.02 13.47
C HIS A 114 6.87 8.32 12.83
N PRO A 115 6.46 9.49 13.31
CA PRO A 115 6.96 10.73 12.77
C PRO A 115 8.37 11.01 13.29
N CYS A 116 9.20 11.62 12.45
CA CYS A 116 10.59 11.96 12.74
C CYS A 116 10.76 13.48 12.74
N PHE A 117 11.36 13.99 13.81
CA PHE A 117 11.65 15.42 13.96
C PHE A 117 13.11 15.63 14.34
N TYR A 118 13.62 16.83 14.08
CA TYR A 118 14.90 17.27 14.63
C TYR A 118 14.73 18.64 15.30
N CYS A 119 15.61 18.94 16.25
CA CYS A 119 15.64 20.23 16.93
C CYS A 119 16.86 21.03 16.48
N GLN A 120 16.71 22.35 16.32
CA GLN A 120 17.83 23.24 16.02
C GLN A 120 18.78 23.47 17.22
N LYS A 121 18.39 23.03 18.41
CA LYS A 121 19.19 23.18 19.64
C LYS A 121 19.37 21.83 20.30
N ASP A 122 20.49 21.68 21.02
CA ASP A 122 20.73 20.49 21.82
C ASP A 122 19.64 20.34 22.90
N VAL A 123 19.01 19.17 22.94
CA VAL A 123 18.06 18.80 23.98
C VAL A 123 18.80 17.96 25.02
N ARG A 124 18.91 18.49 26.24
CA ARG A 124 19.61 17.82 27.34
C ARG A 124 18.61 17.05 28.20
N LEU A 125 18.77 15.73 28.23
CA LEU A 125 18.10 14.84 29.18
C LEU A 125 19.12 14.36 30.21
N ASP A 126 18.64 13.90 31.36
CA ASP A 126 19.49 13.49 32.48
C ASP A 126 20.58 12.47 32.08
N ASN A 127 20.24 11.56 31.15
CA ASN A 127 21.11 10.46 30.72
C ASN A 127 21.52 10.53 29.24
N LEU A 128 21.04 11.53 28.48
CA LEU A 128 21.19 11.60 27.04
C LEU A 128 21.13 13.05 26.53
N THR A 129 22.16 13.50 25.83
CA THR A 129 22.08 14.75 25.06
C THR A 129 21.77 14.42 23.61
N ILE A 130 20.66 14.94 23.10
CA ILE A 130 20.31 14.90 21.68
C ILE A 130 20.97 16.10 21.03
N LYS A 131 21.78 15.86 20.00
CA LYS A 131 22.50 16.94 19.32
C LYS A 131 21.55 17.70 18.39
N GLN A 132 21.88 18.95 18.11
CA GLN A 132 21.25 19.70 17.02
C GLN A 132 21.21 18.87 15.72
N ASP A 133 20.08 18.96 15.01
CA ASP A 133 19.80 18.30 13.73
C ASP A 133 19.83 16.75 13.78
N GLU A 134 19.85 16.17 14.98
CA GLU A 134 19.74 14.72 15.16
C GLU A 134 18.26 14.28 15.07
N PRO A 135 17.94 13.28 14.23
CA PRO A 135 16.56 12.83 14.04
C PRO A 135 16.06 12.03 15.25
N ILE A 136 14.92 12.47 15.77
CA ILE A 136 14.16 11.90 16.88
C ILE A 136 12.89 11.27 16.30
N MET A 137 12.76 9.96 16.44
CA MET A 137 11.57 9.21 16.01
C MET A 137 10.62 9.05 17.20
N LEU A 138 9.36 9.45 17.05
CA LEU A 138 8.34 9.31 18.09
C LEU A 138 7.59 7.99 17.87
N SER A 139 7.50 7.16 18.90
CA SER A 139 6.99 5.78 18.80
C SER A 139 5.64 5.59 19.49
N SER A 140 5.43 6.17 20.65
CA SER A 140 4.16 6.09 21.40
C SER A 140 4.05 7.24 22.40
N VAL A 141 2.85 7.44 22.94
CA VAL A 141 2.62 8.31 24.10
C VAL A 141 2.08 7.45 25.23
N GLU A 142 2.70 7.52 26.40
CA GLU A 142 2.40 6.68 27.56
C GLU A 142 2.32 7.54 28.83
N GLU A 143 1.49 7.14 29.78
CA GLU A 143 1.43 7.77 31.10
C GLU A 143 2.43 7.08 32.04
N ILE A 144 3.39 7.84 32.56
CA ILE A 144 4.42 7.35 33.48
C ILE A 144 4.36 8.24 34.73
N ASP A 145 4.11 7.64 35.89
CA ASP A 145 4.01 8.33 37.19
C ASP A 145 2.98 9.48 37.22
N GLY A 146 1.91 9.40 36.40
CA GLY A 146 0.87 10.42 36.30
C GLY A 146 1.20 11.58 35.35
N GLU A 147 2.37 11.55 34.70
CA GLU A 147 2.76 12.48 33.66
C GLU A 147 2.72 11.81 32.28
N MET A 148 2.21 12.53 31.28
CA MET A 148 2.20 12.04 29.91
C MET A 148 3.58 12.23 29.27
N MET A 149 4.17 11.11 28.84
CA MET A 149 5.50 11.03 28.26
C MET A 149 5.43 10.49 26.83
N VAL A 150 6.28 10.98 25.95
CA VAL A 150 6.44 10.49 24.57
C VAL A 150 7.64 9.57 24.53
N ASN A 151 7.43 8.33 24.08
CA ASN A 151 8.50 7.37 23.83
C ASN A 151 9.18 7.70 22.50
N CYS A 152 10.47 8.03 22.59
CA CYS A 152 11.28 8.50 21.49
C CYS A 152 12.45 7.54 21.24
N GLY A 153 12.89 7.45 19.99
CA GLY A 153 14.05 6.70 19.58
C GLY A 153 15.01 7.55 18.76
N ILE A 154 16.31 7.37 18.98
CA ILE A 154 17.36 7.86 18.08
C ILE A 154 18.21 6.68 17.60
N VAL A 155 18.80 6.80 16.41
CA VAL A 155 19.72 5.80 15.87
C VAL A 155 21.12 6.39 15.82
N ARG A 156 22.05 5.80 16.59
CA ARG A 156 23.47 6.16 16.60
C ARG A 156 24.30 4.92 16.29
N ASN A 157 25.24 5.00 15.35
CA ASN A 157 26.14 3.88 15.03
C ASN A 157 25.42 2.54 14.76
N HIS A 158 24.26 2.58 14.07
CA HIS A 158 23.38 1.41 13.84
C HIS A 158 22.78 0.77 15.11
N GLN A 159 22.80 1.47 16.24
CA GLN A 159 22.12 1.08 17.47
C GLN A 159 20.97 2.05 17.75
N SER A 160 19.80 1.49 18.06
CA SER A 160 18.63 2.26 18.47
C SER A 160 18.67 2.50 19.98
N HIS A 161 18.59 3.76 20.39
CA HIS A 161 18.47 4.17 21.79
C HIS A 161 17.08 4.74 22.02
N SER A 162 16.34 4.15 22.96
CA SER A 162 15.01 4.62 23.36
C SER A 162 15.09 5.47 24.63
N PHE A 163 14.28 6.51 24.71
CA PHE A 163 14.17 7.43 25.84
C PHE A 163 12.79 8.10 25.84
N THR A 164 12.46 8.83 26.90
CA THR A 164 11.15 9.49 27.05
C THR A 164 11.28 11.00 27.14
N LEU A 165 10.35 11.74 26.53
CA LEU A 165 10.24 13.20 26.63
C LEU A 165 8.89 13.60 27.22
N PRO A 166 8.82 14.56 28.16
CA PRO A 166 7.55 15.06 28.65
C PRO A 166 6.83 15.88 27.56
N LEU A 167 5.49 15.92 27.60
CA LEU A 167 4.71 16.76 26.67
C LEU A 167 5.05 18.26 26.79
N THR A 168 5.46 18.69 27.98
CA THR A 168 5.90 20.07 28.27
C THR A 168 7.26 20.41 27.67
N GLN A 169 7.96 19.47 27.04
CA GLN A 169 9.24 19.73 26.41
C GLN A 169 9.09 20.77 25.29
N GLU A 170 9.66 21.95 25.53
CA GLU A 170 9.73 23.04 24.56
C GLU A 170 10.94 22.86 23.63
N GLY A 171 10.81 23.31 22.39
CA GLY A 171 11.85 23.27 21.38
C GLY A 171 11.29 23.58 20.00
N GLU A 172 12.13 24.07 19.09
CA GLU A 172 11.72 24.20 17.68
C GLU A 172 11.94 22.86 16.98
N PHE A 173 10.89 22.05 16.90
CA PHE A 173 10.91 20.74 16.27
C PHE A 173 10.48 20.87 14.80
N TYR A 174 11.37 20.51 13.89
CA TYR A 174 11.14 20.51 12.45
C TYR A 174 10.96 19.07 11.96
N GLU A 175 10.03 18.86 11.04
CA GLU A 175 9.78 17.54 10.44
C GLU A 175 10.98 17.14 9.56
N CYS A 176 11.45 15.90 9.72
CA CYS A 176 12.52 15.36 8.88
C CYS A 176 12.04 15.16 7.44
N GLU A 177 12.96 15.26 6.47
CA GLU A 177 12.66 14.87 5.08
C GLU A 177 12.33 13.37 4.98
N ASP A 178 11.36 13.05 4.14
CA ASP A 178 10.86 11.70 3.95
C ASP A 178 10.96 11.31 2.46
N GLU A 179 11.87 10.39 2.16
CA GLU A 179 12.09 9.90 0.79
C GLU A 179 11.11 8.79 0.38
N HIS A 180 10.24 8.35 1.28
CA HIS A 180 9.29 7.29 0.98
C HIS A 180 8.15 7.79 0.08
N ILE A 181 7.60 6.86 -0.70
CA ILE A 181 6.46 7.10 -1.59
C ILE A 181 5.20 6.54 -0.94
N TYR A 182 4.17 7.37 -0.86
CA TYR A 182 2.89 7.09 -0.22
C TYR A 182 1.74 7.16 -1.22
N THR A 183 0.69 6.40 -0.95
CA THR A 183 -0.62 6.54 -1.58
C THR A 183 -1.41 7.67 -0.91
N LEU A 184 -2.42 8.21 -1.60
CA LEU A 184 -3.29 9.22 -1.00
C LEU A 184 -3.96 8.71 0.29
N LYS A 185 -4.35 7.43 0.33
CA LYS A 185 -4.97 6.80 1.50
C LYS A 185 -4.03 6.81 2.71
N GLU A 186 -2.77 6.40 2.54
CA GLU A 186 -1.77 6.44 3.63
C GLU A 186 -1.52 7.88 4.10
N ILE A 187 -1.49 8.84 3.18
CA ILE A 187 -1.29 10.25 3.54
C ILE A 187 -2.45 10.76 4.40
N VAL A 188 -3.67 10.48 3.96
CA VAL A 188 -4.91 10.83 4.67
C VAL A 188 -4.95 10.21 6.06
N GLU A 189 -4.61 8.93 6.19
CA GLU A 189 -4.72 8.23 7.47
C GLU A 189 -3.63 8.67 8.48
N TRP A 190 -2.39 8.90 8.02
CA TRP A 190 -1.25 8.98 8.94
C TRP A 190 -0.40 10.25 8.81
N LYS A 191 -0.46 10.98 7.68
CA LYS A 191 0.57 11.97 7.35
C LYS A 191 0.08 13.41 7.22
N ILE A 192 -1.24 13.67 7.23
CA ILE A 192 -1.76 15.04 7.25
C ILE A 192 -1.90 15.50 8.71
N PRO A 193 -1.15 16.51 9.18
CA PRO A 193 -1.32 17.02 10.53
C PRO A 193 -2.68 17.70 10.67
N LYS A 194 -3.32 17.51 11.82
CA LYS A 194 -4.57 18.17 12.15
C LYS A 194 -4.40 19.69 12.05
N ASN A 195 -5.39 20.36 11.44
CA ASN A 195 -5.42 21.81 11.21
C ASN A 195 -4.30 22.38 10.32
N ARG A 196 -3.46 21.54 9.69
CA ARG A 196 -2.47 21.99 8.70
C ARG A 196 -2.81 21.42 7.31
N THR A 197 -2.15 21.96 6.30
CA THR A 197 -2.17 21.42 4.94
C THR A 197 -0.93 20.58 4.71
N ARG A 198 -0.99 19.62 3.79
CA ARG A 198 0.15 18.76 3.48
C ARG A 198 0.62 18.97 2.04
N THR A 199 1.89 19.32 1.88
CA THR A 199 2.50 19.47 0.57
C THR A 199 3.07 18.14 0.09
N VAL A 200 2.74 17.73 -1.13
CA VAL A 200 3.19 16.48 -1.72
C VAL A 200 3.65 16.68 -3.15
N LYS A 201 4.59 15.86 -3.61
CA LYS A 201 4.99 15.79 -5.02
C LYS A 201 4.37 14.55 -5.65
N LEU A 202 3.61 14.72 -6.73
CA LEU A 202 3.08 13.60 -7.50
C LEU A 202 4.22 12.96 -8.29
N THR A 203 4.54 11.69 -8.02
CA THR A 203 5.63 10.97 -8.67
C THR A 203 5.14 10.11 -9.83
N ASP A 204 3.98 9.47 -9.66
CA ASP A 204 3.35 8.61 -10.66
C ASP A 204 1.86 8.41 -10.35
N PHE A 205 1.05 8.03 -11.35
CA PHE A 205 -0.33 7.60 -11.17
C PHE A 205 -0.80 6.76 -12.36
N SER A 206 -1.80 5.89 -12.16
CA SER A 206 -2.23 4.96 -13.20
C SER A 206 -2.92 5.66 -14.39
N ASP A 207 -2.39 5.48 -15.60
CA ASP A 207 -2.96 5.95 -16.88
C ASP A 207 -4.36 5.40 -17.20
N LYS A 208 -4.78 4.33 -16.52
CA LYS A 208 -6.06 3.64 -16.76
C LYS A 208 -7.20 4.13 -15.88
N TRP A 209 -7.00 5.21 -15.13
CA TRP A 209 -8.04 5.76 -14.27
C TRP A 209 -9.24 6.25 -15.09
N ALA A 210 -10.41 5.66 -14.83
CA ALA A 210 -11.61 5.81 -15.66
C ALA A 210 -12.34 7.15 -15.50
N SER A 211 -12.00 7.97 -14.50
CA SER A 211 -12.56 9.31 -14.33
C SER A 211 -11.75 10.36 -15.09
N ALA A 212 -12.33 11.53 -15.33
CA ALA A 212 -11.60 12.68 -15.85
C ALA A 212 -10.35 12.92 -14.98
N ASN A 213 -9.16 12.81 -15.57
CA ASN A 213 -7.91 13.12 -14.89
C ASN A 213 -7.98 14.58 -14.41
N PRO A 214 -7.91 14.85 -13.10
CA PRO A 214 -8.01 16.22 -12.59
C PRO A 214 -6.76 17.06 -12.89
N PHE A 215 -5.68 16.43 -13.34
CA PHE A 215 -4.41 17.08 -13.63
C PHE A 215 -4.25 17.44 -15.12
N PRO A 216 -3.47 18.48 -15.43
CA PRO A 216 -2.96 18.70 -16.79
C PRO A 216 -2.22 17.48 -17.34
N LYS A 217 -2.13 17.35 -18.66
CA LYS A 217 -1.33 16.28 -19.30
C LYS A 217 0.12 16.37 -18.83
N ASP A 218 0.70 15.23 -18.46
CA ASP A 218 2.09 15.08 -18.03
C ASP A 218 2.46 15.92 -16.78
N PHE A 219 1.52 16.11 -15.84
CA PHE A 219 1.79 16.82 -14.59
C PHE A 219 2.66 15.99 -13.63
N TYR A 220 3.86 16.50 -13.33
CA TYR A 220 4.80 15.96 -12.35
C TYR A 220 5.23 17.02 -11.33
N GLY A 221 4.24 17.76 -10.81
CA GLY A 221 4.46 18.91 -9.94
C GLY A 221 4.08 18.68 -8.48
N THR A 222 4.11 19.77 -7.73
CA THR A 222 3.78 19.79 -6.29
C THR A 222 2.31 20.17 -6.07
N LEU A 223 1.67 19.54 -5.09
CA LEU A 223 0.30 19.76 -4.69
C LEU A 223 0.23 20.12 -3.20
N THR A 224 -0.64 21.06 -2.86
CA THR A 224 -1.07 21.31 -1.48
C THR A 224 -2.38 20.58 -1.24
N LEU A 225 -2.37 19.61 -0.33
CA LEU A 225 -3.54 18.86 0.12
C LEU A 225 -4.17 19.56 1.33
N LYS A 226 -5.44 19.94 1.20
CA LYS A 226 -6.25 20.58 2.22
C LYS A 226 -7.34 19.61 2.69
N PRO A 227 -7.22 19.06 3.91
CA PRO A 227 -8.22 18.12 4.42
C PRO A 227 -9.53 18.83 4.77
N VAL A 228 -10.65 18.25 4.36
CA VAL A 228 -11.97 18.62 4.86
C VAL A 228 -12.42 17.53 5.82
N TYR A 229 -12.48 17.88 7.11
CA TYR A 229 -12.85 16.94 8.16
C TYR A 229 -14.36 16.81 8.29
N GLU A 230 -14.80 15.64 8.76
CA GLU A 230 -16.15 15.32 9.17
C GLU A 230 -16.09 14.79 10.60
N ILE A 231 -16.90 15.38 11.47
CA ILE A 231 -17.07 14.99 12.86
C ILE A 231 -18.02 13.80 12.88
N HIS A 232 -17.60 12.72 13.53
CA HIS A 232 -18.41 11.53 13.75
C HIS A 232 -18.85 11.54 15.22
N GLY A 233 -20.14 11.36 15.44
CA GLY A 233 -20.69 11.34 16.78
C GLY A 233 -22.04 10.67 16.88
N VAL A 234 -22.57 10.61 18.10
CA VAL A 234 -23.82 9.96 18.43
C VAL A 234 -24.70 10.95 19.17
N MET A 235 -25.95 11.08 18.75
CA MET A 235 -26.92 11.90 19.47
C MET A 235 -27.40 11.17 20.72
N LYS A 236 -27.74 11.94 21.75
CA LYS A 236 -28.38 11.42 22.96
C LYS A 236 -29.60 10.55 22.61
N PHE A 237 -29.63 9.33 23.13
CA PHE A 237 -30.66 8.31 22.91
C PHE A 237 -30.90 7.84 21.46
N ARG A 238 -30.03 8.17 20.50
CA ARG A 238 -30.14 7.67 19.12
C ARG A 238 -29.11 6.59 18.84
N LYS A 239 -29.45 5.68 17.91
CA LYS A 239 -28.55 4.63 17.41
C LYS A 239 -27.68 5.11 16.25
N ASP A 240 -28.13 6.12 15.51
CA ASP A 240 -27.49 6.53 14.28
C ASP A 240 -26.22 7.36 14.53
N ILE A 241 -25.22 7.13 13.69
CA ILE A 241 -24.00 7.93 13.66
C ILE A 241 -24.29 9.21 12.89
N VAL A 242 -24.12 10.33 13.58
CA VAL A 242 -24.30 11.67 13.03
C VAL A 242 -22.96 12.17 12.50
N ARG A 243 -23.02 12.78 11.31
CA ARG A 243 -21.88 13.27 10.54
C ARG A 243 -22.03 14.76 10.29
N ILE A 244 -21.16 15.57 10.89
CA ILE A 244 -21.28 17.04 10.87
C ILE A 244 -19.98 17.64 10.36
N LEU A 245 -20.05 18.70 9.56
CA LEU A 245 -18.87 19.47 9.20
C LEU A 245 -18.46 20.41 10.34
N PRO A 246 -17.16 20.51 10.67
CA PRO A 246 -16.70 21.50 11.65
C PRO A 246 -17.06 22.95 11.32
N SER A 247 -17.32 23.25 10.05
CA SER A 247 -17.74 24.57 9.57
C SER A 247 -19.23 24.87 9.78
N LEU A 248 -19.99 23.97 10.42
CA LEU A 248 -21.38 24.23 10.76
C LEU A 248 -21.45 25.37 11.78
N ASP A 249 -22.30 26.37 11.50
CA ASP A 249 -22.46 27.57 12.32
C ASP A 249 -23.31 27.29 13.58
N VAL A 250 -22.70 26.59 14.54
CA VAL A 250 -23.27 26.25 15.84
C VAL A 250 -22.26 26.53 16.95
N GLU A 251 -22.78 27.02 18.08
CA GLU A 251 -22.03 27.15 19.31
C GLU A 251 -22.26 25.91 20.19
N VAL A 252 -21.17 25.39 20.73
CA VAL A 252 -21.14 24.18 21.53
C VAL A 252 -20.50 24.43 22.88
N LYS A 253 -20.95 23.67 23.88
CA LYS A 253 -20.35 23.64 25.21
C LYS A 253 -19.92 22.22 25.52
N ASP A 254 -18.65 22.04 25.87
CA ASP A 254 -18.15 20.76 26.37
C ASP A 254 -18.74 20.49 27.77
N ILE A 255 -19.47 19.39 27.87
CA ILE A 255 -20.11 18.90 29.10
C ILE A 255 -19.63 17.50 29.46
N THR A 256 -18.49 17.06 28.91
CA THR A 256 -17.92 15.71 29.11
C THR A 256 -17.82 15.33 30.58
N ASP A 257 -17.45 16.24 31.47
CA ASP A 257 -17.30 15.92 32.91
C ASP A 257 -18.63 15.89 33.69
N SER A 258 -19.73 16.29 33.05
CA SER A 258 -21.04 16.50 33.69
C SER A 258 -22.19 15.72 33.05
N HIS A 259 -21.89 14.86 32.08
CA HIS A 259 -22.90 14.06 31.38
C HIS A 259 -23.27 12.79 32.14
N ASP A 260 -24.48 12.28 31.90
CA ASP A 260 -24.88 10.96 32.35
C ASP A 260 -24.45 9.91 31.32
N ALA A 261 -23.69 8.90 31.77
CA ALA A 261 -23.21 7.82 30.92
C ALA A 261 -24.35 7.06 30.20
N ASN A 262 -25.56 7.05 30.78
CA ASN A 262 -26.72 6.38 30.19
C ASN A 262 -27.32 7.11 28.98
N TRP A 263 -26.85 8.32 28.65
CA TRP A 263 -27.34 9.07 27.49
C TRP A 263 -26.91 8.48 26.15
N PHE A 264 -25.82 7.72 26.13
CA PHE A 264 -25.24 7.21 24.90
C PHE A 264 -25.16 5.69 24.94
N LEU A 265 -25.52 5.10 23.82
CA LEU A 265 -25.28 3.69 23.58
C LEU A 265 -23.77 3.47 23.43
N GLN A 266 -23.28 2.32 23.88
CA GLN A 266 -21.88 1.95 23.73
C GLN A 266 -21.63 1.49 22.30
N LEU A 267 -21.08 2.40 21.50
CA LEU A 267 -20.62 2.10 20.14
C LEU A 267 -19.16 1.69 20.19
N LEU A 268 -18.81 0.68 19.40
CA LEU A 268 -17.47 0.13 19.27
C LEU A 268 -17.13 0.06 17.78
N SER A 269 -16.06 0.74 17.39
CA SER A 269 -15.43 0.58 16.08
C SER A 269 -14.62 -0.71 16.02
N THR A 270 -14.19 -1.11 14.82
CA THR A 270 -13.22 -2.21 14.67
C THR A 270 -11.99 -1.99 15.55
N GLU A 271 -11.45 -0.77 15.60
CA GLU A 271 -10.28 -0.41 16.41
C GLU A 271 -10.55 -0.60 17.91
N ASP A 272 -11.67 -0.08 18.42
CA ASP A 272 -12.07 -0.23 19.83
C ASP A 272 -12.15 -1.71 20.21
N LEU A 273 -12.72 -2.56 19.35
CA LEU A 273 -12.81 -4.01 19.59
C LEU A 273 -11.43 -4.68 19.72
N PHE A 274 -10.41 -4.16 19.04
CA PHE A 274 -9.04 -4.65 19.15
C PHE A 274 -8.30 -4.13 20.38
N GLU A 275 -8.74 -3.03 20.99
CA GLU A 275 -8.21 -2.54 22.26
C GLU A 275 -8.83 -3.23 23.48
N MET A 276 -10.08 -3.72 23.35
CA MET A 276 -10.79 -4.44 24.42
C MET A 276 -10.06 -5.68 24.94
N ALA A 277 -10.24 -6.04 26.20
CA ALA A 277 -9.57 -7.20 26.78
C ALA A 277 -10.22 -8.51 26.30
N HIS A 278 -9.43 -9.60 26.21
CA HIS A 278 -9.96 -10.91 25.79
C HIS A 278 -11.08 -11.47 26.69
N LYS A 279 -11.17 -10.99 27.94
CA LYS A 279 -12.21 -11.37 28.90
C LYS A 279 -13.60 -10.80 28.56
N ASP A 280 -13.64 -9.74 27.76
CA ASP A 280 -14.88 -9.04 27.40
C ASP A 280 -15.64 -9.78 26.29
N PHE A 281 -15.04 -10.83 25.71
CA PHE A 281 -15.65 -11.69 24.72
C PHE A 281 -16.14 -13.02 25.35
N PRO A 282 -17.25 -13.62 24.87
CA PRO A 282 -18.05 -13.19 23.72
C PRO A 282 -19.06 -12.07 24.06
N MET A 283 -19.38 -11.25 23.06
CA MET A 283 -20.36 -10.17 23.19
C MET A 283 -21.37 -10.16 22.06
N VAL A 284 -22.56 -9.63 22.32
CA VAL A 284 -23.61 -9.45 21.32
C VAL A 284 -23.71 -7.98 20.96
N ALA A 285 -23.62 -7.72 19.66
CA ALA A 285 -23.62 -6.38 19.12
C ALA A 285 -24.55 -6.26 17.92
N GLU A 286 -25.12 -5.08 17.71
CA GLU A 286 -25.92 -4.73 16.53
C GLU A 286 -25.04 -3.95 15.55
N VAL A 287 -25.01 -4.35 14.28
CA VAL A 287 -24.22 -3.68 13.26
C VAL A 287 -24.90 -2.37 12.86
N LEU A 288 -24.19 -1.25 12.95
CA LEU A 288 -24.70 0.07 12.56
C LEU A 288 -24.16 0.48 11.19
N GLU A 289 -22.84 0.40 11.01
CA GLU A 289 -22.18 0.67 9.74
C GLU A 289 -21.44 -0.56 9.25
N ALA A 290 -21.69 -0.91 7.99
CA ALA A 290 -21.14 -2.07 7.32
C ALA A 290 -20.00 -1.70 6.34
N PRO A 291 -19.05 -2.60 6.09
CA PRO A 291 -17.99 -2.35 5.11
C PRO A 291 -18.56 -2.28 3.67
N PRO A 292 -18.03 -1.38 2.80
CA PRO A 292 -18.64 -1.06 1.50
C PRO A 292 -18.70 -2.21 0.47
N ARG A 293 -17.94 -3.30 0.68
CA ARG A 293 -17.82 -4.43 -0.25
C ARG A 293 -17.66 -5.74 0.52
N SER A 294 -18.72 -6.21 1.18
CA SER A 294 -18.70 -7.56 1.73
C SER A 294 -19.01 -8.59 0.64
N GLN A 295 -17.98 -9.34 0.21
CA GLN A 295 -18.15 -10.56 -0.60
C GLN A 295 -18.70 -11.75 0.22
N LEU A 296 -18.90 -11.56 1.53
CA LEU A 296 -19.51 -12.57 2.40
C LEU A 296 -20.90 -12.89 1.86
N SER A 297 -21.07 -14.15 1.46
CA SER A 297 -22.34 -14.73 1.01
C SER A 297 -23.44 -14.40 2.03
N ASN A 298 -24.31 -13.44 1.70
CA ASN A 298 -25.55 -13.09 2.39
C ASN A 298 -25.44 -12.48 3.81
N SER A 299 -24.94 -11.25 3.90
CA SER A 299 -25.57 -10.17 4.69
C SER A 299 -25.54 -10.21 6.24
N ILE A 300 -24.66 -10.99 6.88
CA ILE A 300 -24.57 -11.00 8.37
C ILE A 300 -24.17 -9.63 8.93
N LEU A 301 -23.35 -8.87 8.19
CA LEU A 301 -22.90 -7.53 8.59
C LEU A 301 -23.73 -6.41 7.98
N GLN A 302 -24.99 -6.64 7.62
CA GLN A 302 -25.83 -5.52 7.19
C GLN A 302 -26.24 -4.66 8.38
N PRO A 303 -26.42 -3.33 8.18
CA PRO A 303 -26.97 -2.47 9.21
C PRO A 303 -28.27 -3.03 9.81
N GLY A 304 -28.39 -3.00 11.13
CA GLY A 304 -29.53 -3.51 11.91
C GLY A 304 -29.47 -5.01 12.23
N LYS A 305 -28.44 -5.75 11.80
CA LYS A 305 -28.26 -7.17 12.15
C LYS A 305 -27.60 -7.32 13.51
N THR A 306 -28.09 -8.28 14.30
CA THR A 306 -27.48 -8.67 15.57
C THR A 306 -26.49 -9.80 15.34
N ILE A 307 -25.26 -9.61 15.80
CA ILE A 307 -24.14 -10.53 15.65
C ILE A 307 -23.54 -10.88 17.01
N VAL A 308 -22.86 -12.02 17.07
CA VAL A 308 -22.04 -12.42 18.22
C VAL A 308 -20.57 -12.29 17.84
N ILE A 309 -19.83 -11.48 18.57
CA ILE A 309 -18.37 -11.36 18.43
C ILE A 309 -17.74 -12.29 19.46
N HIS A 310 -17.14 -13.39 19.01
CA HIS A 310 -16.68 -14.47 19.87
C HIS A 310 -15.31 -14.23 20.46
N LYS A 311 -14.39 -13.69 19.66
CA LYS A 311 -13.02 -13.37 20.04
C LYS A 311 -12.32 -12.56 18.97
N LYS A 312 -11.27 -11.84 19.38
CA LYS A 312 -10.19 -11.35 18.51
C LYS A 312 -9.01 -12.32 18.54
N TYR A 313 -8.34 -12.52 17.41
CA TYR A 313 -7.14 -13.35 17.30
C TYR A 313 -6.30 -12.94 16.09
N GLN A 314 -5.05 -13.39 16.05
CA GLN A 314 -4.19 -13.25 14.88
C GLN A 314 -4.12 -14.58 14.14
N ALA A 315 -4.10 -14.49 12.82
CA ALA A 315 -3.98 -15.66 11.95
C ALA A 315 -2.99 -15.38 10.83
N SER A 316 -2.19 -16.39 10.52
CA SER A 316 -1.28 -16.37 9.37
C SER A 316 -2.03 -16.79 8.10
N ARG A 317 -1.74 -16.09 7.00
CA ARG A 317 -2.28 -16.34 5.68
C ARG A 317 -1.18 -16.25 4.64
N ILE A 318 -1.27 -17.07 3.61
CA ILE A 318 -0.30 -17.04 2.52
C ILE A 318 -0.72 -15.98 1.52
N LEU A 319 0.15 -14.99 1.31
CA LEU A 319 0.03 -14.02 0.24
C LEU A 319 0.37 -14.69 -1.09
N ALA A 320 -0.52 -14.55 -2.06
CA ALA A 320 -0.35 -15.13 -3.38
C ALA A 320 -0.73 -14.15 -4.48
N SER A 321 -0.10 -14.29 -5.64
CA SER A 321 -0.45 -13.52 -6.83
C SER A 321 -0.61 -14.40 -8.05
N GLU A 322 -1.45 -13.98 -8.99
CA GLU A 322 -1.68 -14.72 -10.23
C GLU A 322 -0.48 -14.69 -11.18
N ILE A 323 -0.07 -15.85 -11.68
CA ILE A 323 1.01 -15.99 -12.66
C ILE A 323 0.44 -15.75 -14.06
N ARG A 324 1.01 -14.80 -14.81
CA ARG A 324 0.61 -14.42 -16.19
C ARG A 324 -0.79 -13.77 -16.26
N SER A 325 -1.07 -12.82 -15.36
CA SER A 325 -2.26 -11.96 -15.47
C SER A 325 -2.07 -10.89 -16.56
N SER A 326 -3.14 -10.55 -17.28
CA SER A 326 -3.22 -9.27 -17.99
C SER A 326 -3.37 -8.16 -16.96
N PHE A 327 -2.48 -7.17 -16.94
CA PHE A 327 -2.53 -6.07 -15.96
C PHE A 327 -3.93 -5.45 -15.81
N PRO A 328 -4.46 -5.32 -14.57
CA PRO A 328 -3.77 -5.48 -13.28
C PRO A 328 -3.57 -6.95 -12.82
N LYS A 329 -2.52 -7.19 -12.02
CA LYS A 329 -2.26 -8.52 -11.42
C LYS A 329 -3.26 -8.73 -10.27
N ARG A 330 -3.87 -9.91 -10.19
CA ARG A 330 -4.76 -10.28 -9.07
C ARG A 330 -3.93 -10.82 -7.91
N HIS A 331 -4.34 -10.45 -6.70
CA HIS A 331 -3.66 -10.78 -5.45
C HIS A 331 -4.65 -11.42 -4.48
N PHE A 332 -4.19 -12.39 -3.71
CA PHE A 332 -5.02 -13.22 -2.84
C PHE A 332 -4.37 -13.45 -1.47
N LEU A 333 -5.19 -13.53 -0.43
CA LEU A 333 -4.82 -14.04 0.89
C LEU A 333 -5.48 -15.40 1.11
N ILE A 334 -4.65 -16.44 1.19
CA ILE A 334 -5.11 -17.82 1.30
C ILE A 334 -5.01 -18.27 2.76
N PRO A 335 -6.13 -18.62 3.42
CA PRO A 335 -6.09 -19.11 4.79
C PRO A 335 -5.45 -20.50 4.86
N THR A 336 -4.76 -20.79 5.96
CA THR A 336 -4.15 -22.11 6.21
C THR A 336 -5.17 -23.25 6.29
N SER A 337 -6.45 -22.93 6.55
CA SER A 337 -7.57 -23.86 6.56
C SER A 337 -8.11 -24.25 5.17
N TYR A 338 -7.59 -23.64 4.09
CA TYR A 338 -7.99 -23.97 2.72
C TYR A 338 -7.68 -25.45 2.39
N LYS A 339 -8.70 -26.19 1.95
CA LYS A 339 -8.65 -27.66 1.72
C LYS A 339 -8.43 -28.04 0.26
N GLY A 340 -8.33 -27.06 -0.64
CA GLY A 340 -7.96 -27.32 -2.03
C GLY A 340 -6.53 -27.88 -2.14
N LYS A 341 -6.26 -28.62 -3.22
CA LYS A 341 -4.96 -29.26 -3.45
C LYS A 341 -4.19 -28.60 -4.57
N PHE A 342 -2.90 -28.40 -4.35
CA PHE A 342 -2.01 -27.71 -5.28
C PHE A 342 -1.06 -28.68 -6.00
N LYS A 343 -0.71 -28.34 -7.23
CA LYS A 343 0.41 -28.93 -7.97
C LYS A 343 1.48 -27.88 -8.19
N ARG A 344 2.74 -28.25 -8.01
CA ARG A 344 3.87 -27.36 -8.28
C ARG A 344 3.95 -26.98 -9.76
N ARG A 345 4.41 -25.76 -10.00
CA ARG A 345 4.70 -25.23 -11.33
C ARG A 345 6.17 -24.79 -11.36
N PRO A 346 6.83 -24.90 -12.53
CA PRO A 346 8.17 -24.34 -12.73
C PRO A 346 8.24 -22.85 -12.33
N ARG A 347 9.33 -22.48 -11.65
CA ARG A 347 9.78 -21.09 -11.51
C ARG A 347 10.70 -20.70 -12.67
N GLU A 348 10.70 -19.41 -12.98
CA GLU A 348 11.60 -18.79 -13.94
C GLU A 348 12.54 -17.87 -13.16
N PHE A 349 13.85 -18.04 -13.35
CA PHE A 349 14.91 -17.32 -12.65
C PHE A 349 15.79 -16.58 -13.66
N PRO A 350 15.74 -15.25 -13.74
CA PRO A 350 16.54 -14.50 -14.71
C PRO A 350 18.05 -14.71 -14.55
N THR A 351 18.54 -14.75 -13.30
CA THR A 351 19.96 -14.74 -12.97
C THR A 351 20.39 -15.93 -12.08
N ALA A 352 21.70 -16.17 -12.01
CA ALA A 352 22.26 -17.13 -11.06
C ALA A 352 22.11 -16.66 -9.60
N TYR A 353 22.05 -15.36 -9.35
CA TYR A 353 21.71 -14.79 -8.04
C TYR A 353 20.31 -15.21 -7.58
N ASP A 354 19.32 -15.22 -8.48
CA ASP A 354 17.96 -15.66 -8.15
C ASP A 354 17.92 -17.15 -7.74
N LEU A 355 18.80 -17.98 -8.32
CA LEU A 355 18.93 -19.39 -7.94
C LEU A 355 19.50 -19.56 -6.53
N GLU A 356 20.45 -18.70 -6.13
CA GLU A 356 21.00 -18.69 -4.78
C GLU A 356 19.92 -18.35 -3.75
N ILE A 357 19.13 -17.30 -4.01
CA ILE A 357 18.03 -16.89 -3.13
C ILE A 357 16.98 -18.00 -3.01
N ALA A 358 16.63 -18.62 -4.14
CA ALA A 358 15.61 -19.65 -4.22
C ALA A 358 16.01 -21.00 -3.61
N LYS A 359 17.31 -21.22 -3.37
CA LYS A 359 17.83 -22.45 -2.80
C LYS A 359 17.31 -22.67 -1.37
N SER A 360 17.03 -23.93 -1.05
CA SER A 360 16.78 -24.39 0.31
C SER A 360 17.75 -25.51 0.70
N GLU A 361 17.98 -25.72 1.99
CA GLU A 361 18.78 -26.86 2.47
C GLU A 361 18.04 -28.20 2.32
N LYS A 362 16.70 -28.15 2.25
CA LYS A 362 15.82 -29.32 2.23
C LYS A 362 15.63 -29.90 0.82
N GLU A 363 15.77 -29.10 -0.22
CA GLU A 363 15.52 -29.48 -1.62
C GLU A 363 16.66 -29.03 -2.53
N SER A 364 17.13 -29.95 -3.38
CA SER A 364 18.06 -29.64 -4.46
C SER A 364 17.33 -29.02 -5.65
N LEU A 365 17.65 -27.76 -5.96
CA LEU A 365 17.04 -27.03 -7.07
C LEU A 365 17.61 -27.51 -8.41
N HIS A 366 16.76 -28.08 -9.27
CA HIS A 366 17.12 -28.54 -10.61
C HIS A 366 16.57 -27.58 -11.66
N VAL A 367 17.43 -27.05 -12.53
CA VAL A 367 17.06 -26.03 -13.52
C VAL A 367 17.63 -26.31 -14.90
N VAL A 368 16.98 -25.77 -15.93
CA VAL A 368 17.44 -25.77 -17.32
C VAL A 368 17.76 -24.34 -17.75
N ALA A 369 18.94 -24.10 -18.32
CA ALA A 369 19.31 -22.81 -18.88
C ALA A 369 18.58 -22.55 -20.22
N THR A 370 18.05 -21.35 -20.38
CA THR A 370 17.35 -20.89 -21.60
C THR A 370 18.15 -19.86 -22.39
N LYS A 371 19.19 -19.27 -21.80
CA LYS A 371 20.16 -18.41 -22.47
C LYS A 371 21.56 -19.00 -22.37
N ALA A 372 22.36 -18.79 -23.41
CA ALA A 372 23.76 -19.14 -23.39
C ALA A 372 24.58 -18.04 -22.69
N PHE A 373 25.60 -18.44 -21.94
CA PHE A 373 26.57 -17.55 -21.33
C PHE A 373 27.98 -18.09 -21.56
N HIS A 374 28.85 -17.21 -22.05
CA HIS A 374 30.26 -17.53 -22.29
C HIS A 374 31.12 -16.65 -21.39
N PRO A 375 31.71 -17.19 -20.32
CA PRO A 375 32.60 -16.42 -19.46
C PRO A 375 33.87 -16.02 -20.21
N LEU A 376 34.43 -14.86 -19.84
CA LEU A 376 35.75 -14.41 -20.31
C LEU A 376 36.90 -15.14 -19.58
N HIS A 377 36.62 -15.71 -18.41
CA HIS A 377 37.61 -16.30 -17.52
C HIS A 377 37.51 -17.83 -17.52
N ARG A 378 38.66 -18.51 -17.43
CA ARG A 378 38.75 -19.98 -17.54
C ARG A 378 38.22 -20.70 -16.30
N GLU A 379 38.18 -20.00 -15.18
CA GLU A 379 37.76 -20.49 -13.87
C GLU A 379 36.23 -20.60 -13.75
N LEU A 380 35.49 -19.98 -14.68
CA LEU A 380 34.03 -19.97 -14.75
C LEU A 380 33.53 -20.91 -15.85
N SER A 381 32.35 -21.50 -15.64
CA SER A 381 31.79 -22.46 -16.60
C SER A 381 30.94 -21.79 -17.68
N SER A 382 31.11 -22.25 -18.92
CA SER A 382 30.21 -21.86 -20.03
C SER A 382 28.87 -22.58 -19.92
N VAL A 383 27.79 -21.87 -20.27
CA VAL A 383 26.42 -22.35 -20.24
C VAL A 383 25.84 -22.27 -21.65
N SER A 384 25.27 -23.36 -22.12
CA SER A 384 24.53 -23.44 -23.38
C SER A 384 23.02 -23.57 -23.13
N ILE A 385 22.23 -23.20 -24.13
CA ILE A 385 20.77 -23.36 -24.07
C ILE A 385 20.44 -24.85 -23.97
N GLY A 386 19.63 -25.23 -22.98
CA GLY A 386 19.22 -26.60 -22.71
C GLY A 386 20.10 -27.34 -21.69
N ASP A 387 21.20 -26.73 -21.23
CA ASP A 387 22.01 -27.31 -20.16
C ASP A 387 21.20 -27.43 -18.85
N GLN A 388 21.33 -28.58 -18.18
CA GLN A 388 20.66 -28.88 -16.91
C GLN A 388 21.65 -28.76 -15.75
N PHE A 389 21.23 -28.11 -14.66
CA PHE A 389 22.06 -27.86 -13.48
C PHE A 389 21.35 -28.22 -12.19
N LEU A 390 22.06 -28.87 -11.28
CA LEU A 390 21.67 -29.05 -9.88
C LEU A 390 22.42 -28.01 -9.02
N VAL A 391 21.69 -27.14 -8.32
CA VAL A 391 22.28 -26.05 -7.55
C VAL A 391 22.72 -26.53 -6.16
N HIS A 392 23.97 -26.25 -5.77
CA HIS A 392 24.53 -26.68 -4.49
C HIS A 392 24.73 -25.56 -3.48
N HIS A 393 25.75 -24.72 -3.60
CA HIS A 393 26.06 -23.66 -2.63
C HIS A 393 26.80 -22.51 -3.30
N SER A 394 26.78 -21.33 -2.68
CA SER A 394 27.61 -20.21 -3.10
C SER A 394 29.00 -20.35 -2.50
N GLU A 395 30.00 -20.02 -3.31
CA GLU A 395 31.42 -19.96 -2.94
C GLU A 395 32.05 -18.71 -3.57
N THR A 396 33.16 -18.24 -3.01
CA THR A 396 33.99 -17.19 -3.62
C THR A 396 35.09 -17.84 -4.43
N THR A 397 35.33 -17.33 -5.64
CA THR A 397 36.44 -17.77 -6.48
C THR A 397 37.25 -16.55 -6.92
N GLU A 398 38.57 -16.67 -6.85
CA GLU A 398 39.48 -15.67 -7.39
C GLU A 398 39.55 -15.83 -8.91
N VAL A 399 39.26 -14.74 -9.61
CA VAL A 399 39.26 -14.66 -11.07
C VAL A 399 40.35 -13.67 -11.49
N LEU A 400 41.15 -14.04 -12.48
CA LEU A 400 42.17 -13.15 -13.02
C LEU A 400 41.52 -12.20 -14.05
N CYS A 401 41.32 -10.95 -13.65
CA CYS A 401 40.88 -9.84 -14.50
C CYS A 401 42.08 -8.97 -14.83
N GLU A 402 42.59 -9.04 -16.06
CA GLU A 402 43.64 -8.12 -16.56
C GLU A 402 44.92 -8.03 -15.68
N GLY A 403 45.29 -9.13 -15.02
CA GLY A 403 46.47 -9.19 -14.14
C GLY A 403 46.20 -8.80 -12.68
N ILE A 404 44.97 -8.43 -12.33
CA ILE A 404 44.49 -8.22 -10.96
C ILE A 404 43.61 -9.42 -10.58
N THR A 405 43.85 -10.00 -9.41
CA THR A 405 43.01 -11.05 -8.83
C THR A 405 41.77 -10.40 -8.20
N GLU A 406 40.60 -10.61 -8.80
CA GLU A 406 39.32 -10.16 -8.25
C GLU A 406 38.58 -11.34 -7.61
N VAL A 407 37.97 -11.12 -6.43
CA VAL A 407 37.15 -12.14 -5.77
C VAL A 407 35.73 -12.03 -6.29
N VAL A 408 35.24 -13.08 -6.96
CA VAL A 408 33.90 -13.15 -7.53
C VAL A 408 33.07 -14.17 -6.77
N ASN A 409 31.82 -13.80 -6.43
CA ASN A 409 30.86 -14.74 -5.88
C ASN A 409 30.31 -15.63 -7.01
N VAL A 410 30.44 -16.95 -6.84
CA VAL A 410 29.99 -17.96 -7.80
C VAL A 410 29.06 -18.97 -7.13
N LEU A 411 28.16 -19.53 -7.91
CA LEU A 411 27.25 -20.59 -7.54
C LEU A 411 27.81 -21.92 -8.04
N ALA A 412 28.18 -22.79 -7.11
CA ALA A 412 28.62 -24.15 -7.40
C ALA A 412 27.39 -25.01 -7.78
N CYS A 413 27.42 -25.58 -8.97
CA CYS A 413 26.35 -26.40 -9.55
C CYS A 413 26.92 -27.70 -10.13
N GLU A 414 26.11 -28.76 -10.20
CA GLU A 414 26.43 -29.95 -11.01
C GLU A 414 25.70 -29.86 -12.34
N LYS A 415 26.43 -29.75 -13.45
CA LYS A 415 25.89 -29.88 -14.79
C LYS A 415 25.56 -31.35 -15.07
N LEU A 416 24.29 -31.62 -15.39
CA LEU A 416 23.79 -32.96 -15.68
C LEU A 416 24.00 -33.26 -17.18
N LEU A 417 24.97 -34.13 -17.48
CA LEU A 417 25.19 -34.68 -18.82
C LEU A 417 24.53 -36.06 -18.93
N THR A 418 24.32 -36.54 -20.15
CA THR A 418 23.62 -37.81 -20.43
C THR A 418 24.25 -39.04 -19.75
N LYS A 419 25.53 -38.98 -19.38
CA LYS A 419 26.29 -40.11 -18.80
C LYS A 419 27.20 -39.76 -17.61
N SER A 420 27.28 -38.48 -17.22
CA SER A 420 28.16 -38.01 -16.14
C SER A 420 27.65 -36.71 -15.55
N LYS A 421 28.18 -36.35 -14.38
CA LYS A 421 27.95 -35.05 -13.76
C LYS A 421 29.25 -34.26 -13.79
N GLU A 422 29.21 -33.00 -14.20
CA GLU A 422 30.36 -32.12 -14.25
C GLU A 422 30.18 -30.96 -13.26
N ALA A 423 31.20 -30.63 -12.49
CA ALA A 423 31.14 -29.47 -11.61
C ALA A 423 31.17 -28.18 -12.44
N ALA A 424 30.21 -27.30 -12.20
CA ALA A 424 30.06 -26.02 -12.88
C ALA A 424 30.06 -24.86 -11.87
N ARG A 425 30.72 -23.77 -12.24
CA ARG A 425 30.81 -22.54 -11.44
C ARG A 425 30.17 -21.40 -12.21
N LEU A 426 29.00 -20.95 -11.73
CA LEU A 426 28.20 -19.92 -12.39
C LEU A 426 28.35 -18.60 -11.62
N PRO A 427 28.88 -17.51 -12.21
CA PRO A 427 28.97 -16.24 -11.50
C PRO A 427 27.57 -15.70 -11.19
N LEU A 428 27.35 -15.14 -9.98
CA LEU A 428 26.01 -14.72 -9.54
C LEU A 428 25.37 -13.64 -10.43
N TYR A 429 26.18 -12.78 -11.05
CA TYR A 429 25.72 -11.75 -11.98
C TYR A 429 25.32 -12.31 -13.36
N MET A 430 25.47 -13.61 -13.62
CA MET A 430 25.13 -14.23 -14.90
C MET A 430 23.62 -14.18 -15.18
N GLU A 431 23.26 -13.67 -16.36
CA GLU A 431 21.91 -13.81 -16.93
C GLU A 431 21.80 -15.09 -17.79
N GLY A 432 21.52 -16.23 -17.14
CA GLY A 432 21.34 -17.51 -17.82
C GLY A 432 19.89 -17.83 -18.20
N GLY A 433 18.91 -17.12 -17.62
CA GLY A 433 17.49 -17.42 -17.75
C GLY A 433 17.20 -18.89 -17.45
N PHE A 434 17.03 -19.25 -16.18
CA PHE A 434 16.87 -20.63 -15.75
C PHE A 434 15.40 -20.97 -15.50
N VAL A 435 14.98 -22.16 -15.91
CA VAL A 435 13.62 -22.68 -15.64
C VAL A 435 13.71 -23.92 -14.78
N GLU A 436 12.97 -23.93 -13.66
CA GLU A 436 12.93 -25.06 -12.73
C GLU A 436 12.29 -26.30 -13.37
N VAL A 437 12.90 -27.46 -13.17
CA VAL A 437 12.37 -28.74 -13.62
C VAL A 437 11.69 -29.44 -12.45
N ILE A 438 10.35 -29.47 -12.51
CA ILE A 438 9.54 -30.17 -11.52
C ILE A 438 9.40 -31.64 -11.94
N HIS A 439 10.05 -32.53 -11.19
CA HIS A 439 9.94 -33.98 -11.40
C HIS A 439 8.69 -34.59 -10.79
N ASP A 440 8.12 -33.90 -9.81
CA ASP A 440 7.01 -34.42 -9.03
C ASP A 440 5.64 -34.08 -9.63
N LYS A 441 4.74 -35.06 -9.60
CA LYS A 441 3.33 -34.94 -10.01
C LYS A 441 2.35 -35.02 -8.83
N LYS A 442 2.85 -35.07 -7.60
CA LYS A 442 2.06 -35.09 -6.36
C LYS A 442 1.16 -33.86 -6.25
N GLN A 443 0.10 -34.06 -5.50
CA GLN A 443 -0.80 -33.01 -5.06
C GLN A 443 -0.52 -32.76 -3.58
N TYR A 444 -0.44 -31.49 -3.21
CA TYR A 444 -0.08 -31.07 -1.87
C TYR A 444 -1.20 -30.25 -1.24
N GLN A 445 -1.34 -30.34 0.08
CA GLN A 445 -2.07 -29.34 0.86
C GLN A 445 -1.21 -28.09 1.06
N LEU A 446 -1.85 -26.95 1.35
CA LEU A 446 -1.13 -25.69 1.54
C LEU A 446 -0.09 -25.78 2.67
N ALA A 447 -0.47 -26.33 3.83
CA ALA A 447 0.42 -26.49 4.97
C ALA A 447 1.63 -27.39 4.65
N GLU A 448 1.44 -28.46 3.87
CA GLU A 448 2.52 -29.35 3.43
C GLU A 448 3.51 -28.62 2.52
N LEU A 449 3.00 -27.78 1.60
CA LEU A 449 3.84 -26.98 0.71
C LEU A 449 4.73 -26.01 1.49
N CYS A 450 4.14 -25.24 2.40
CA CYS A 450 4.87 -24.23 3.17
C CYS A 450 5.93 -24.85 4.12
N GLN A 451 5.74 -26.10 4.57
CA GLN A 451 6.73 -26.81 5.39
C GLN A 451 7.89 -27.39 4.58
N GLN A 452 7.61 -27.86 3.35
CA GLN A 452 8.58 -28.55 2.50
C GLN A 452 9.37 -27.60 1.61
N PHE A 453 8.74 -26.53 1.12
CA PHE A 453 9.32 -25.63 0.12
C PHE A 453 9.47 -24.21 0.66
N ARG A 454 10.57 -23.56 0.27
CA ARG A 454 10.85 -22.17 0.64
C ARG A 454 10.08 -21.22 -0.27
N LEU A 455 9.31 -20.31 0.32
CA LEU A 455 8.66 -19.19 -0.38
C LEU A 455 9.72 -18.21 -0.96
N PRO A 456 9.49 -17.60 -2.14
CA PRO A 456 8.32 -17.75 -3.01
C PRO A 456 8.41 -18.96 -3.96
N PHE A 457 7.26 -19.54 -4.32
CA PHE A 457 7.18 -20.62 -5.32
C PHE A 457 5.86 -20.70 -6.10
N ASN A 458 5.91 -21.33 -7.27
CA ASN A 458 4.79 -21.38 -8.20
C ASN A 458 3.96 -22.66 -8.04
N VAL A 459 2.64 -22.52 -8.05
CA VAL A 459 1.66 -23.60 -7.94
C VAL A 459 0.48 -23.40 -8.87
N LYS A 460 -0.36 -24.42 -8.99
CA LYS A 460 -1.68 -24.37 -9.60
C LYS A 460 -2.67 -25.16 -8.75
N VAL A 461 -3.89 -24.64 -8.58
CA VAL A 461 -4.97 -25.40 -7.97
C VAL A 461 -5.35 -26.57 -8.87
N SER A 462 -5.22 -27.78 -8.33
CA SER A 462 -5.51 -29.03 -9.03
C SER A 462 -6.85 -29.62 -8.64
N VAL A 463 -7.25 -29.43 -7.39
CA VAL A 463 -8.56 -29.81 -6.84
C VAL A 463 -9.07 -28.60 -6.07
N ARG A 464 -10.25 -28.11 -6.44
CA ARG A 464 -10.92 -27.01 -5.75
C ARG A 464 -11.29 -27.40 -4.33
N ASP A 465 -11.39 -26.41 -3.44
CA ASP A 465 -11.97 -26.61 -2.13
C ASP A 465 -13.49 -26.75 -2.25
N LEU A 466 -14.01 -27.91 -1.84
CA LEU A 466 -15.46 -28.19 -1.88
C LEU A 466 -16.21 -27.60 -0.68
N SER A 467 -15.50 -27.09 0.32
CA SER A 467 -16.11 -26.42 1.48
C SER A 467 -16.46 -24.96 1.20
N ILE A 468 -16.00 -24.41 0.07
CA ILE A 468 -16.28 -23.05 -0.38
C ILE A 468 -17.20 -23.14 -1.61
N GLU A 469 -18.30 -22.36 -1.61
CA GLU A 469 -19.28 -22.37 -2.71
C GLU A 469 -18.64 -21.90 -4.03
N GLU A 470 -17.94 -20.76 -3.98
CA GLU A 470 -17.20 -20.17 -5.10
C GLU A 470 -15.69 -20.12 -4.80
N ASP A 471 -14.97 -21.17 -5.18
CA ASP A 471 -13.51 -21.21 -5.06
C ASP A 471 -12.85 -20.37 -6.17
N ILE A 472 -12.55 -19.11 -5.85
CA ILE A 472 -11.91 -18.15 -6.76
C ILE A 472 -10.53 -18.63 -7.25
N LEU A 473 -9.79 -19.39 -6.43
CA LEU A 473 -8.44 -19.87 -6.78
C LEU A 473 -8.50 -20.98 -7.82
N ALA A 474 -9.56 -21.79 -7.84
CA ALA A 474 -9.72 -22.87 -8.81
C ALA A 474 -9.80 -22.36 -10.27
N SER A 475 -10.23 -21.11 -10.47
CA SER A 475 -10.30 -20.47 -11.78
C SER A 475 -8.93 -19.97 -12.30
N THR A 476 -7.93 -19.87 -11.43
CA THR A 476 -6.64 -19.26 -11.77
C THR A 476 -5.72 -20.21 -12.55
N PRO A 477 -5.01 -19.72 -13.60
CA PRO A 477 -4.12 -20.53 -14.44
C PRO A 477 -2.85 -20.99 -13.69
N GLY A 478 -2.39 -20.19 -12.74
CA GLY A 478 -1.26 -20.44 -11.85
C GLY A 478 -1.16 -19.34 -10.79
N LEU A 479 -0.60 -19.69 -9.63
CA LEU A 479 -0.42 -18.81 -8.48
C LEU A 479 1.03 -18.86 -8.03
N GLN A 480 1.61 -17.71 -7.74
CA GLN A 480 2.87 -17.60 -7.04
C GLN A 480 2.52 -17.43 -5.56
N LEU A 481 2.89 -18.38 -4.71
CA LEU A 481 2.84 -18.23 -3.27
C LEU A 481 4.08 -17.47 -2.86
N GLU A 482 3.90 -16.35 -2.16
CA GLU A 482 4.96 -15.38 -2.01
C GLU A 482 5.51 -15.27 -0.60
N GLU A 483 4.63 -15.14 0.39
CA GLU A 483 5.01 -14.87 1.78
C GLU A 483 3.91 -15.32 2.74
N ASP A 484 4.27 -15.55 3.99
CA ASP A 484 3.34 -15.81 5.09
C ASP A 484 3.15 -14.51 5.88
N ILE A 485 1.94 -13.97 5.87
CA ILE A 485 1.59 -12.70 6.50
C ILE A 485 0.66 -12.96 7.68
N THR A 486 0.97 -12.35 8.82
CA THR A 486 0.12 -12.39 10.01
C THR A 486 -0.79 -11.17 10.05
N ASP A 487 -2.09 -11.40 10.19
CA ASP A 487 -3.09 -10.33 10.25
C ASP A 487 -4.10 -10.59 11.38
N SER A 488 -4.80 -9.53 11.78
CA SER A 488 -5.72 -9.53 12.92
C SER A 488 -7.15 -9.75 12.46
N TYR A 489 -7.86 -10.68 13.10
CA TYR A 489 -9.22 -11.08 12.74
C TYR A 489 -10.18 -11.08 13.94
N LEU A 490 -11.43 -10.74 13.66
CA LEU A 490 -12.57 -10.95 14.55
C LEU A 490 -13.34 -12.19 14.10
N LEU A 491 -13.69 -13.07 15.05
CA LEU A 491 -14.56 -14.22 14.80
C LEU A 491 -16.01 -13.84 15.12
N ILE A 492 -16.88 -13.84 14.11
CA ILE A 492 -18.26 -13.36 14.23
C ILE A 492 -19.26 -14.42 13.75
N SER A 493 -20.39 -14.57 14.44
CA SER A 493 -21.54 -15.36 13.97
C SER A 493 -22.82 -14.54 13.93
N ASP A 494 -23.82 -15.02 13.20
CA ASP A 494 -25.18 -14.53 13.33
C ASP A 494 -25.71 -14.90 14.73
N PHE A 495 -26.46 -14.00 15.37
CA PHE A 495 -27.16 -14.31 16.62
C PHE A 495 -28.20 -15.42 16.44
N ALA A 496 -28.86 -15.48 15.28
CA ALA A 496 -29.84 -16.53 14.98
C ALA A 496 -29.21 -17.90 14.67
N ASN A 497 -27.94 -17.92 14.24
CA ASN A 497 -27.20 -19.14 13.90
C ASN A 497 -25.75 -19.07 14.43
N PRO A 498 -25.53 -19.33 15.74
CA PRO A 498 -24.20 -19.23 16.35
C PRO A 498 -23.26 -20.37 15.97
N GLY A 499 -23.75 -21.41 15.27
CA GLY A 499 -22.94 -22.57 14.88
C GLY A 499 -21.98 -22.29 13.72
N GLU A 500 -22.24 -21.26 12.93
CA GLU A 500 -21.40 -20.85 11.79
C GLU A 500 -20.73 -19.52 12.08
N CYS A 501 -19.40 -19.54 12.17
CA CYS A 501 -18.59 -18.36 12.40
C CYS A 501 -17.81 -17.95 11.15
N TRP A 502 -17.60 -16.65 11.01
CA TRP A 502 -16.91 -15.99 9.92
C TRP A 502 -15.76 -15.16 10.45
N GLU A 503 -14.68 -15.08 9.68
CA GLU A 503 -13.51 -14.28 10.02
C GLU A 503 -13.61 -12.90 9.35
N ILE A 504 -13.36 -11.84 10.12
CA ILE A 504 -13.39 -10.47 9.63
C ILE A 504 -12.04 -9.81 9.85
N PRO A 505 -11.34 -9.38 8.78
CA PRO A 505 -10.02 -8.78 8.92
C PRO A 505 -10.09 -7.34 9.42
N ALA A 506 -9.36 -7.05 10.49
CA ALA A 506 -9.34 -5.75 11.16
C ALA A 506 -8.89 -4.61 10.24
N SER A 507 -7.80 -4.85 9.51
CA SER A 507 -7.08 -3.85 8.71
C SER A 507 -7.80 -3.45 7.42
N ARG A 508 -8.80 -4.23 7.00
CA ARG A 508 -9.52 -4.04 5.72
C ARG A 508 -10.99 -3.72 5.91
N TRP A 509 -11.59 -4.12 7.03
CA TRP A 509 -13.03 -4.01 7.26
C TRP A 509 -13.32 -3.05 8.41
N ASN A 510 -13.76 -1.86 8.03
CA ASN A 510 -14.25 -0.87 8.98
C ASN A 510 -15.73 -1.16 9.24
N MET A 511 -16.06 -1.50 10.48
CA MET A 511 -17.44 -1.60 10.95
C MET A 511 -17.59 -0.83 12.25
N THR A 512 -18.83 -0.40 12.51
CA THR A 512 -19.21 0.16 13.81
C THR A 512 -20.39 -0.64 14.33
N VAL A 513 -20.27 -1.11 15.56
CA VAL A 513 -21.30 -1.93 16.22
C VAL A 513 -21.75 -1.29 17.52
N GLN A 514 -23.02 -1.50 17.86
CA GLN A 514 -23.59 -1.13 19.15
C GLN A 514 -23.56 -2.35 20.07
N LEU A 515 -22.95 -2.24 21.25
CA LEU A 515 -23.03 -3.29 22.26
C LEU A 515 -24.46 -3.40 22.78
N VAL A 516 -25.03 -4.61 22.73
CA VAL A 516 -26.38 -4.91 23.24
C VAL A 516 -26.28 -5.58 24.61
N HIS A 517 -25.48 -6.64 24.73
CA HIS A 517 -25.27 -7.36 25.99
C HIS A 517 -24.04 -8.27 25.95
N ASN A 518 -23.50 -8.61 27.11
CA ASN A 518 -22.44 -9.61 27.26
C ASN A 518 -23.07 -10.99 27.48
N VAL A 519 -22.60 -12.01 26.76
CA VAL A 519 -23.12 -13.38 26.87
C VAL A 519 -22.12 -14.23 27.64
N SER A 520 -22.61 -15.06 28.57
CA SER A 520 -21.77 -16.04 29.25
C SER A 520 -21.34 -17.15 28.28
N LYS A 521 -20.06 -17.56 28.37
CA LYS A 521 -19.44 -18.63 27.57
C LYS A 521 -20.21 -19.95 27.68
N ASP A 522 -21.12 -20.21 26.75
CA ASP A 522 -21.51 -21.58 26.45
C ASP A 522 -21.97 -21.71 24.99
N ALA A 523 -21.00 -21.81 24.09
CA ALA A 523 -21.20 -22.34 22.76
C ALA A 523 -20.00 -23.24 22.48
N GLY A 524 -20.26 -24.51 22.14
CA GLY A 524 -19.23 -25.46 21.74
C GLY A 524 -18.39 -24.91 20.57
N SER A 525 -17.29 -25.57 20.23
CA SER A 525 -16.38 -25.10 19.17
C SER A 525 -17.13 -24.86 17.85
N PRO A 526 -17.35 -23.60 17.44
CA PRO A 526 -18.15 -23.32 16.25
C PRO A 526 -17.36 -23.66 14.99
N LEU A 527 -18.08 -23.96 13.90
CA LEU A 527 -17.46 -24.18 12.61
C LEU A 527 -16.98 -22.83 12.06
N VAL A 528 -15.66 -22.65 11.95
CA VAL A 528 -15.07 -21.44 11.39
C VAL A 528 -14.96 -21.56 9.87
N ARG A 529 -15.63 -20.65 9.15
CA ARG A 529 -15.50 -20.50 7.70
C ARG A 529 -14.47 -19.40 7.41
N SER A 530 -13.24 -19.81 7.13
CA SER A 530 -12.21 -18.92 6.58
C SER A 530 -12.30 -18.94 5.06
N LEU A 531 -12.51 -17.77 4.43
CA LEU A 531 -12.56 -17.65 2.97
C LEU A 531 -11.23 -17.13 2.42
N VAL A 532 -10.95 -17.48 1.16
CA VAL A 532 -9.90 -16.84 0.38
C VAL A 532 -10.34 -15.41 0.08
N GLU A 533 -9.48 -14.44 0.37
CA GLU A 533 -9.76 -13.02 0.09
C GLU A 533 -9.02 -12.58 -1.17
N GLU A 534 -9.71 -11.93 -2.10
CA GLU A 534 -9.08 -11.18 -3.19
C GLU A 534 -8.82 -9.74 -2.69
N ILE A 535 -7.54 -9.35 -2.71
CA ILE A 535 -7.10 -8.03 -2.23
C ILE A 535 -6.75 -7.13 -3.41
N THR A 536 -6.86 -5.82 -3.19
CA THR A 536 -6.46 -4.84 -4.20
C THR A 536 -4.94 -4.71 -4.29
N GLU A 537 -4.45 -4.15 -5.38
CA GLU A 537 -3.02 -3.91 -5.58
C GLU A 537 -2.46 -2.97 -4.50
N GLU A 538 -3.24 -1.97 -4.07
CA GLU A 538 -2.87 -1.07 -2.98
C GLU A 538 -2.73 -1.83 -1.64
N GLN A 539 -3.68 -2.72 -1.33
CA GLN A 539 -3.62 -3.55 -0.12
C GLN A 539 -2.41 -4.48 -0.12
N TYR A 540 -2.11 -5.09 -1.27
CA TYR A 540 -0.93 -5.94 -1.45
C TYR A 540 0.38 -5.19 -1.15
N TYR A 541 0.58 -4.00 -1.73
CA TYR A 541 1.79 -3.21 -1.48
C TYR A 541 1.86 -2.69 -0.06
N MET A 542 0.73 -2.26 0.51
CA MET A 542 0.64 -1.79 1.88
C MET A 542 1.15 -2.88 2.85
N MET A 543 0.68 -4.12 2.74
CA MET A 543 1.16 -5.22 3.59
C MET A 543 2.66 -5.51 3.44
N ARG A 544 3.22 -5.38 2.23
CA ARG A 544 4.65 -5.63 1.97
C ARG A 544 5.59 -4.53 2.42
N ARG A 545 5.16 -3.28 2.35
CA ARG A 545 5.95 -2.12 2.79
C ARG A 545 6.35 -2.22 4.26
N TYR A 546 5.55 -2.90 5.09
CA TYR A 546 5.84 -3.01 6.52
C TYR A 546 6.86 -4.10 6.89
N GLU A 547 7.18 -5.05 6.01
CA GLU A 547 8.02 -6.22 6.35
C GLU A 547 9.25 -6.43 5.46
N SER A 548 9.34 -5.81 4.27
CA SER A 548 10.38 -6.14 3.28
C SER A 548 11.49 -5.08 3.12
N SER A 549 12.55 -5.15 3.95
CA SER A 549 13.80 -4.38 3.75
C SER A 549 15.08 -5.22 3.81
N LEU A 550 15.05 -6.50 3.38
CA LEU A 550 16.20 -7.40 3.56
C LEU A 550 16.76 -8.06 2.30
N LEU A 551 16.29 -7.72 1.09
CA LEU A 551 16.88 -8.27 -0.14
C LEU A 551 17.76 -7.24 -0.84
N HIS A 552 19.06 -7.49 -0.81
CA HIS A 552 20.03 -6.72 -1.58
C HIS A 552 19.81 -6.95 -3.08
N PRO A 553 20.02 -5.92 -3.94
CA PRO A 553 19.94 -6.10 -5.37
C PRO A 553 21.03 -7.08 -5.85
N PRO A 554 20.83 -7.75 -7.01
CA PRO A 554 21.84 -8.65 -7.57
C PRO A 554 23.18 -7.93 -7.73
N PRO A 555 24.30 -8.64 -7.53
CA PRO A 555 25.63 -8.06 -7.68
C PRO A 555 25.81 -7.54 -9.11
N ARG A 556 26.27 -6.30 -9.25
CA ARG A 556 26.56 -5.72 -10.58
C ARG A 556 27.75 -6.46 -11.21
N PRO A 557 27.72 -6.73 -12.53
CA PRO A 557 28.87 -7.27 -13.23
C PRO A 557 30.12 -6.39 -13.03
N PRO A 558 31.34 -6.96 -13.03
CA PRO A 558 32.57 -6.18 -13.02
C PRO A 558 32.57 -5.14 -14.15
N LYS A 559 33.04 -3.92 -13.88
CA LYS A 559 33.12 -2.85 -14.90
C LYS A 559 34.10 -3.28 -15.99
N HIS A 560 33.62 -3.46 -17.22
CA HIS A 560 34.51 -3.60 -18.37
C HIS A 560 35.35 -2.32 -18.54
N PRO A 561 36.68 -2.41 -18.69
CA PRO A 561 37.45 -1.30 -19.23
C PRO A 561 37.01 -1.06 -20.67
N SER A 562 36.95 0.22 -21.05
CA SER A 562 36.50 0.65 -22.36
C SER A 562 37.27 -0.06 -23.47
N VAL A 563 36.54 -0.48 -24.51
CA VAL A 563 37.06 -1.03 -25.76
C VAL A 563 37.73 0.09 -26.57
N GLU A 564 38.81 0.67 -26.04
CA GLU A 564 39.75 1.50 -26.79
C GLU A 564 41.07 0.76 -27.05
N GLY A 565 41.40 -0.26 -26.23
CA GLY A 565 42.60 -1.10 -26.43
C GLY A 565 42.49 -2.15 -27.54
N ALA A 566 41.29 -2.62 -27.88
CA ALA A 566 41.10 -3.69 -28.87
C ALA A 566 41.00 -3.19 -30.34
N ARG A 567 40.92 -1.87 -30.57
CA ARG A 567 40.91 -1.28 -31.91
C ARG A 567 42.32 -1.14 -32.53
N LEU A 568 43.38 -1.24 -31.74
CA LEU A 568 44.75 -1.13 -32.24
C LEU A 568 45.30 -2.45 -32.80
N THR A 569 44.86 -3.60 -32.31
CA THR A 569 45.30 -4.93 -32.80
C THR A 569 44.58 -5.41 -34.06
N LEU A 570 43.37 -4.93 -34.33
CA LEU A 570 42.65 -5.22 -35.60
C LEU A 570 43.14 -4.38 -36.78
N ARG A 571 43.83 -3.25 -36.52
CA ARG A 571 44.41 -2.41 -37.58
C ARG A 571 45.73 -2.94 -38.09
N THR A 572 46.54 -3.57 -37.24
CA THR A 572 47.85 -4.15 -37.64
C THR A 572 47.70 -5.45 -38.44
N LEU A 573 46.69 -6.28 -38.13
CA LEU A 573 46.40 -7.51 -38.87
C LEU A 573 45.73 -7.28 -40.24
N ALA A 574 45.14 -6.10 -40.46
CA ALA A 574 44.51 -5.74 -41.73
C ALA A 574 45.49 -5.15 -42.76
N GLU A 575 46.68 -4.70 -42.33
CA GLU A 575 47.72 -4.17 -43.22
C GLU A 575 48.64 -5.27 -43.78
N GLU A 576 48.84 -6.39 -43.08
CA GLU A 576 49.65 -7.52 -43.58
C GLU A 576 48.95 -8.39 -44.64
N ARG A 577 47.63 -8.27 -44.83
CA ARG A 577 46.88 -9.04 -45.85
C ARG A 577 46.63 -8.32 -47.17
N ARG A 578 47.18 -7.11 -47.38
CA ARG A 578 46.98 -6.34 -48.63
C ARG A 578 48.03 -6.56 -49.71
N LEU A 579 48.98 -7.47 -49.51
CA LEU A 579 49.90 -7.93 -50.54
C LEU A 579 49.55 -9.38 -50.88
N ASP A 580 48.48 -9.60 -51.64
CA ASP A 580 48.43 -10.64 -52.68
C ASP A 580 47.03 -10.74 -53.32
N LEU A 581 47.05 -10.59 -54.66
CA LEU A 581 46.13 -11.16 -55.67
C LEU A 581 44.84 -10.39 -56.07
N PRO A 582 44.34 -10.63 -57.31
CA PRO A 582 44.03 -9.56 -58.27
C PRO A 582 42.53 -9.32 -58.53
N ALA A 583 42.27 -8.33 -59.38
CA ALA A 583 40.98 -7.66 -59.61
C ALA A 583 39.93 -8.40 -60.47
N SER A 584 38.67 -7.93 -60.29
CA SER A 584 37.49 -7.88 -61.21
C SER A 584 36.32 -8.86 -60.94
N PRO A 585 35.06 -8.61 -61.42
CA PRO A 585 34.35 -7.35 -61.70
C PRO A 585 32.88 -7.25 -61.16
N LYS A 586 32.32 -6.04 -61.29
CA LYS A 586 30.97 -5.47 -61.05
C LYS A 586 29.72 -6.35 -61.30
N SER A 587 28.63 -6.16 -60.53
CA SER A 587 27.34 -5.53 -60.97
C SER A 587 26.14 -5.63 -59.99
N HIS A 588 25.44 -4.47 -59.87
CA HIS A 588 24.03 -4.11 -59.56
C HIS A 588 23.02 -4.98 -58.78
N HIS A 589 22.38 -4.38 -57.75
CA HIS A 589 20.94 -3.99 -57.70
C HIS A 589 20.63 -3.26 -56.36
N VAL A 590 20.44 -1.93 -56.33
CA VAL A 590 19.19 -1.14 -56.21
C VAL A 590 18.24 -1.56 -55.08
N ASP A 591 18.21 -0.72 -54.03
CA ASP A 591 17.22 -0.72 -52.94
C ASP A 591 16.51 0.66 -52.94
N ILE A 592 15.17 0.65 -52.92
CA ILE A 592 14.33 1.86 -52.95
C ILE A 592 14.02 2.28 -51.51
N SER A 593 14.59 3.42 -51.11
CA SER A 593 14.17 4.18 -49.92
C SER A 593 13.13 5.24 -50.30
N LYS A 594 12.11 5.46 -49.47
CA LYS A 594 11.45 6.77 -49.37
C LYS A 594 11.23 7.21 -47.92
N LYS A 595 11.99 8.24 -47.56
CA LYS A 595 11.91 9.19 -46.44
C LYS A 595 10.59 9.95 -46.43
N ILE A 596 10.22 10.50 -45.26
CA ILE A 596 9.73 11.88 -45.15
C ILE A 596 10.33 12.55 -43.89
N HIS A 597 10.97 13.71 -44.09
CA HIS A 597 11.24 14.73 -43.08
C HIS A 597 10.85 16.11 -43.64
N SER A 598 10.56 17.00 -42.68
CA SER A 598 10.23 18.43 -42.65
C SER A 598 10.74 19.38 -43.75
N ASN A 599 10.01 20.50 -43.96
CA ASN A 599 10.48 21.86 -43.58
C ASN A 599 9.49 23.02 -43.88
N GLN A 600 9.52 23.98 -42.95
CA GLN A 600 9.34 25.46 -42.96
C GLN A 600 8.70 26.25 -44.13
N ALA A 601 7.74 27.11 -43.71
CA ALA A 601 7.53 28.56 -43.91
C ALA A 601 7.60 29.25 -45.30
N GLY A 602 6.57 30.07 -45.61
CA GLY A 602 6.69 31.25 -46.49
C GLY A 602 5.42 31.75 -47.21
N LEU A 603 4.84 32.86 -46.70
CA LEU A 603 4.12 33.99 -47.34
C LEU A 603 2.82 33.85 -48.19
N ASP A 604 1.91 34.77 -47.83
CA ASP A 604 1.07 35.68 -48.64
C ASP A 604 -0.33 35.31 -49.18
N SER A 605 -1.31 35.97 -48.55
CA SER A 605 -2.25 36.94 -49.14
C SER A 605 -3.75 36.58 -49.27
N ARG A 606 -4.56 37.59 -48.88
CA ARG A 606 -5.98 37.89 -49.21
C ARG A 606 -7.11 37.34 -48.31
N VAL A 607 -7.58 38.28 -47.47
CA VAL A 607 -8.94 38.52 -46.92
C VAL A 607 -9.91 38.92 -48.07
N PRO A 608 -11.27 39.06 -47.96
CA PRO A 608 -12.25 38.89 -46.83
C PRO A 608 -13.56 38.11 -47.17
N LEU A 609 -14.49 38.13 -46.20
CA LEU A 609 -15.98 38.13 -46.29
C LEU A 609 -16.62 36.81 -45.79
N GLY A 610 -17.61 36.79 -44.90
CA GLY A 610 -18.33 37.85 -44.20
C GLY A 610 -19.45 37.25 -43.33
N TYR A 611 -19.74 37.95 -42.23
CA TYR A 611 -21.05 38.25 -41.63
C TYR A 611 -22.12 37.19 -41.31
N HIS A 612 -22.56 37.26 -40.03
CA HIS A 612 -23.96 37.28 -39.53
C HIS A 612 -24.85 36.05 -39.75
N ASN A 613 -25.87 35.78 -38.94
CA ASN A 613 -26.29 36.10 -37.57
C ASN A 613 -27.51 35.17 -37.34
N ASP A 614 -27.90 35.03 -36.08
CA ASP A 614 -29.29 34.93 -35.63
C ASP A 614 -30.14 33.66 -35.83
N SER A 615 -30.43 33.08 -34.65
CA SER A 615 -31.77 33.02 -34.05
C SER A 615 -32.76 31.91 -34.43
N ALA A 616 -33.02 31.10 -33.40
CA ALA A 616 -34.33 30.87 -32.77
C ALA A 616 -35.32 29.84 -33.33
N ARG A 617 -35.77 29.01 -32.36
CA ARG A 617 -37.11 28.42 -32.16
C ARG A 617 -37.67 27.48 -33.24
N VAL A 618 -38.15 26.32 -32.81
CA VAL A 618 -39.58 26.03 -32.57
C VAL A 618 -39.74 24.56 -32.17
N GLU A 619 -40.57 24.35 -31.14
CA GLU A 619 -41.10 23.09 -30.64
C GLU A 619 -41.83 22.26 -31.71
N LYS A 620 -41.88 20.94 -31.53
CA LYS A 620 -43.16 20.20 -31.68
C LYS A 620 -43.11 18.79 -31.08
N GLN A 621 -44.03 18.59 -30.14
CA GLN A 621 -44.52 17.30 -29.66
C GLN A 621 -44.89 16.33 -30.78
N LYS A 622 -44.71 15.03 -30.52
CA LYS A 622 -45.76 14.03 -30.77
C LYS A 622 -45.54 12.78 -29.92
N SER A 623 -46.48 12.54 -29.03
CA SER A 623 -46.79 11.25 -28.44
C SER A 623 -47.36 10.31 -29.50
N LYS A 624 -47.13 9.00 -29.34
CA LYS A 624 -48.18 7.99 -29.46
C LYS A 624 -47.78 6.68 -28.78
N ASP A 625 -48.72 6.23 -27.98
CA ASP A 625 -48.79 5.00 -27.21
C ASP A 625 -48.88 3.72 -28.05
N GLU A 626 -48.89 2.62 -27.28
CA GLU A 626 -49.34 1.25 -27.52
C GLU A 626 -48.28 0.27 -28.06
N ALA A 627 -48.23 -0.99 -27.66
CA ALA A 627 -48.66 -1.79 -26.51
C ALA A 627 -48.23 -3.24 -26.87
N LEU A 628 -48.09 -4.10 -25.86
CA LEU A 628 -48.07 -5.58 -25.94
C LEU A 628 -46.88 -6.25 -26.68
N GLN A 629 -45.88 -6.69 -25.92
CA GLN A 629 -45.74 -8.09 -25.49
C GLN A 629 -44.64 -8.25 -24.44
#